data_AF-A0A5D2BFW1-F1
#
_entry.id   AF-A0A5D2BFW1-F1
#
_cell.length_a   1.000
_cell.length_b   1.000
_cell.length_c   1.000
_cell.angle_alpha   90.00
_cell.angle_beta   90.00
_cell.angle_gamma   90.00
#
_symmetry.space_group_name_H-M   'P 1'
#
loop_
_entity.id
_entity.type
_entity.pdbx_description
1 polymer ?
#
loop_
_entity_poly.entity_id
_entity_poly.type
_entity_poly.pdbx_seq_one_letter_code
_entity_poly.pdbx_strand_id
1 'polypeptide(L)'
;MERAGLIEEGCTTPKHRIPEAFKCPPPPRKKSQGVVKREPPKNGYFQPPDLDALFTMQPRREALWFKLYKKKKLFALLAYLFYFYKFHP
;
A
#
# COMPACT_ATOMS: atom_id res chain seq x y z
N MET A 1 43.20 -27.55 -37.03
CA MET A 1 43.25 -27.64 -35.56
C MET A 1 41.99 -26.96 -35.02
N GLU A 2 40.90 -27.71 -34.87
CA GLU A 2 39.66 -27.22 -34.26
C GLU A 2 39.79 -27.24 -32.73
N ARG A 3 39.37 -26.14 -32.07
CA ARG A 3 38.63 -26.23 -30.80
C ARG A 3 37.93 -24.90 -30.53
N ALA A 4 36.68 -24.80 -30.97
CA ALA A 4 35.74 -23.85 -30.40
C ALA A 4 35.39 -24.35 -28.98
N GLY A 5 35.88 -23.64 -27.97
CA GLY A 5 35.57 -23.92 -26.57
C GLY A 5 34.12 -23.52 -26.27
N LEU A 6 33.30 -24.52 -25.98
CA LEU A 6 31.95 -24.44 -25.41
C LEU A 6 31.78 -23.34 -24.36
N ILE A 7 31.08 -22.26 -24.73
CA ILE A 7 30.27 -21.46 -23.79
C ILE A 7 28.87 -21.35 -24.39
N GLU A 8 28.13 -22.46 -24.29
CA GLU A 8 26.68 -22.47 -24.45
C GLU A 8 26.08 -21.77 -23.22
N GLU A 9 26.05 -20.45 -23.24
CA GLU A 9 25.41 -19.60 -22.23
C GLU A 9 23.89 -19.58 -22.45
N GLY A 10 23.27 -20.75 -22.35
CA GLY A 10 21.80 -20.87 -22.35
C GLY A 10 21.21 -20.53 -20.98
N CYS A 11 20.08 -19.82 -20.95
CA CYS A 11 19.29 -19.66 -19.73
C CYS A 11 18.86 -21.04 -19.20
N THR A 12 19.41 -21.46 -18.06
CA THR A 12 19.05 -22.70 -17.37
C THR A 12 18.10 -22.42 -16.21
N THR A 13 17.03 -23.19 -16.09
CA THR A 13 16.14 -23.14 -14.92
C THR A 13 16.89 -23.55 -13.66
N PRO A 14 16.85 -22.76 -12.56
CA PRO A 14 17.52 -23.11 -11.32
C PRO A 14 17.00 -24.44 -10.76
N LYS A 15 17.91 -25.37 -10.46
CA LYS A 15 17.57 -26.73 -9.97
C LYS A 15 17.15 -26.78 -8.50
N HIS A 16 17.12 -25.65 -7.80
CA HIS A 16 16.73 -25.60 -6.40
C HIS A 16 15.21 -25.77 -6.28
N ARG A 17 14.79 -26.88 -5.65
CA ARG A 17 13.39 -27.14 -5.34
C ARG A 17 12.95 -26.24 -4.18
N ILE A 18 11.84 -25.53 -4.34
CA ILE A 18 11.13 -24.90 -3.22
C ILE A 18 10.72 -26.05 -2.29
N PRO A 19 11.01 -25.97 -0.97
CA PRO A 19 10.53 -26.98 -0.01
C PRO A 19 9.02 -27.17 -0.19
N GLU A 20 8.57 -28.43 -0.26
CA GLU A 20 7.15 -28.78 -0.34
C GLU A 20 6.40 -28.01 0.75
N ALA A 21 5.46 -27.15 0.36
CA ALA A 21 4.90 -26.17 1.27
C ALA A 21 4.28 -26.84 2.50
N PHE A 22 4.73 -26.43 3.68
CA PHE A 22 3.94 -26.56 4.91
C PHE A 22 2.60 -25.85 4.66
N LYS A 23 1.54 -26.65 4.41
CA LYS A 23 0.12 -26.29 4.33
C LYS A 23 -0.13 -24.81 4.01
N CYS A 24 -0.53 -24.50 2.78
CA CYS A 24 -0.94 -23.16 2.38
C CYS A 24 -1.89 -22.55 3.43
N PRO A 25 -1.66 -21.30 3.87
CA PRO A 25 -2.56 -20.67 4.81
C PRO A 25 -3.98 -20.66 4.22
N PRO A 26 -5.01 -20.82 5.06
CA PRO A 26 -6.39 -20.83 4.58
C PRO A 26 -6.68 -19.53 3.80
N PRO A 27 -7.52 -19.61 2.75
CA PRO A 27 -7.78 -18.48 1.89
C PRO A 27 -8.32 -17.30 2.71
N PRO A 28 -7.86 -16.07 2.43
CA PRO A 28 -8.36 -14.89 3.11
C PRO A 28 -9.87 -14.76 2.88
N ARG A 29 -10.62 -14.55 3.97
CA ARG A 29 -12.07 -14.39 3.91
C ARG A 29 -12.40 -13.15 3.07
N LYS A 30 -13.20 -13.34 2.01
CA LYS A 30 -13.73 -12.22 1.23
C LYS A 30 -14.55 -11.33 2.16
N LYS A 31 -14.21 -10.05 2.24
CA LYS A 31 -15.01 -9.07 2.97
C LYS A 31 -16.38 -8.98 2.28
N SER A 32 -17.46 -8.96 3.06
CA SER A 32 -18.77 -8.58 2.56
C SER A 32 -18.67 -7.14 2.06
N GLN A 33 -18.51 -6.96 0.76
CA GLN A 33 -18.88 -5.69 0.15
C GLN A 33 -20.37 -5.57 0.43
N GLY A 34 -20.79 -4.54 1.15
CA GLY A 34 -22.20 -4.22 1.30
C GLY A 34 -22.77 -4.02 -0.10
N VAL A 35 -23.32 -5.09 -0.67
CA VAL A 35 -23.89 -5.11 -2.00
C VAL A 35 -25.19 -4.33 -1.90
N VAL A 36 -25.08 -3.00 -1.93
CA VAL A 36 -26.14 -2.21 -2.54
C VAL A 36 -26.13 -2.70 -3.98
N LYS A 37 -27.10 -3.55 -4.32
CA LYS A 37 -27.28 -4.04 -5.70
C LYS A 37 -27.47 -2.79 -6.55
N ARG A 38 -26.40 -2.34 -7.20
CA ARG A 38 -26.52 -1.31 -8.23
C ARG A 38 -27.32 -1.94 -9.35
N GLU A 39 -28.43 -1.30 -9.70
CA GLU A 39 -29.17 -1.70 -10.89
C GLU A 39 -28.22 -1.72 -12.09
N PRO A 40 -28.42 -2.65 -13.04
CA PRO A 40 -27.68 -2.65 -14.28
C PRO A 40 -27.72 -1.25 -14.92
N PRO A 41 -26.60 -0.74 -15.47
CA PRO A 41 -26.60 0.51 -16.19
C PRO A 41 -27.66 0.48 -17.31
N LYS A 42 -28.45 1.54 -17.43
CA LYS A 42 -29.56 1.62 -18.42
C LYS A 42 -29.10 1.43 -19.87
N ASN A 43 -27.85 1.78 -20.16
CA ASN A 43 -27.21 1.63 -21.46
C ASN A 43 -26.43 0.31 -21.60
N GLY A 44 -26.48 -0.60 -20.62
CA GLY A 44 -25.83 -1.91 -20.67
C GLY A 44 -24.31 -1.89 -20.57
N TYR A 45 -23.69 -0.72 -20.56
CA TYR A 45 -22.24 -0.57 -20.49
C TYR A 45 -21.81 -0.09 -19.11
N PHE A 46 -20.66 -0.60 -18.67
CA PHE A 46 -19.95 -0.03 -17.54
C PHE A 46 -19.60 1.42 -17.88
N GLN A 47 -20.13 2.36 -17.09
CA GLN A 47 -19.70 3.75 -17.14
C GLN A 47 -18.56 3.89 -16.14
N PRO A 48 -17.29 3.89 -16.59
CA PRO A 48 -16.20 4.20 -15.70
C PRO A 48 -16.45 5.59 -15.10
N PRO A 49 -16.18 5.77 -13.80
CA PRO A 49 -16.12 7.13 -13.24
C PRO A 49 -15.08 7.93 -14.03
N ASP A 50 -15.33 9.24 -14.15
CA ASP A 50 -14.43 10.14 -14.85
C ASP A 50 -12.99 10.02 -14.30
N LEU A 51 -12.00 10.10 -15.18
CA LEU A 51 -10.60 9.91 -14.80
C LEU A 51 -10.17 10.97 -13.78
N ASP A 52 -10.61 12.21 -13.96
CA ASP A 52 -10.37 13.30 -13.01
C ASP A 52 -11.04 13.02 -11.65
N ALA A 53 -12.19 12.34 -11.62
CA ALA A 53 -12.82 11.93 -10.37
C ALA A 53 -12.00 10.89 -9.60
N LEU A 54 -11.24 10.03 -10.30
CA LEU A 54 -10.36 9.05 -9.65
C LEU A 54 -9.14 9.70 -9.00
N PHE A 55 -8.59 10.75 -9.61
CA PHE A 55 -7.41 11.45 -9.10
C PHE A 55 -7.74 12.57 -8.10
N THR A 56 -8.95 13.11 -8.15
CA THR A 56 -9.44 14.10 -7.18
C THR A 56 -10.02 13.46 -5.91
N MET A 57 -10.20 12.13 -5.90
CA MET A 57 -10.62 11.42 -4.69
C MET A 57 -9.60 11.63 -3.56
N GLN A 58 -10.10 12.14 -2.43
CA GLN A 58 -9.32 12.31 -1.22
C GLN A 58 -8.59 11.00 -0.86
N PRO A 59 -7.27 11.03 -0.58
CA PRO A 59 -6.53 9.84 -0.19
C PRO A 59 -7.25 9.18 0.99
N ARG A 60 -7.68 7.92 0.78
CA ARG A 60 -8.71 7.26 1.59
C ARG A 60 -8.38 7.21 3.09
N ARG A 61 -7.09 7.30 3.45
CA ARG A 61 -6.57 7.44 4.81
C ARG A 61 -5.19 8.08 4.76
N GLU A 62 -5.08 9.37 5.01
CA GLU A 62 -3.82 9.91 5.50
C GLU A 62 -3.54 9.25 6.86
N ALA A 63 -2.31 8.79 7.10
CA ALA A 63 -1.95 8.21 8.38
C ALA A 63 -2.19 9.25 9.48
N LEU A 64 -3.29 9.06 10.22
CA LEU A 64 -3.76 9.95 11.29
C LEU A 64 -2.69 10.12 12.38
N TRP A 65 -1.77 9.18 12.47
CA TRP A 65 -0.57 9.23 13.28
C TRP A 65 0.31 10.45 12.98
N PHE A 66 0.46 10.87 11.71
CA PHE A 66 1.23 12.08 11.38
C PHE A 66 0.53 13.34 11.88
N LYS A 67 -0.80 13.43 11.74
CA LYS A 67 -1.60 14.56 12.26
C LYS A 67 -1.53 14.62 13.78
N LEU A 68 -1.68 13.47 14.45
CA LEU A 68 -1.58 13.36 15.90
C LEU A 68 -0.17 13.69 16.41
N TYR A 69 0.87 13.19 15.75
CA TYR A 69 2.26 13.46 16.09
C TYR A 69 2.60 14.95 15.91
N LYS A 70 2.18 15.58 14.81
CA LYS A 70 2.40 17.01 14.57
C LYS A 70 1.69 17.88 15.62
N LYS A 71 0.46 17.53 15.98
CA LYS A 71 -0.31 18.22 17.04
C LYS A 71 0.33 18.05 18.42
N LYS A 72 0.76 16.83 18.77
CA LYS A 72 1.47 16.56 20.03
C LYS A 72 2.82 17.27 20.12
N LYS A 73 3.59 17.28 19.01
CA LYS A 73 4.90 17.95 18.93
C LYS A 73 4.77 19.46 19.07
N LEU A 74 3.76 20.07 18.42
CA LEU A 74 3.47 21.50 18.55
C LEU A 74 3.08 21.85 19.99
N PHE A 75 2.21 21.05 20.63
CA PHE A 75 1.82 21.27 22.02
C PHE A 75 3.00 21.16 22.99
N ALA A 76 3.85 20.16 22.82
CA ALA A 76 5.06 20.00 23.63
C ALA A 76 6.03 21.18 23.48
N LEU A 77 6.21 21.69 22.26
CA LEU A 77 7.07 22.85 21.99
C LEU A 77 6.49 24.13 22.62
N LEU A 78 5.18 24.36 22.51
CA LEU A 78 4.52 25.49 23.17
C LEU A 78 4.61 25.40 24.70
N ALA A 79 4.42 24.21 25.27
CA ALA A 79 4.55 23.98 26.70
C ALA A 79 5.99 24.21 27.19
N TYR A 80 6.99 23.77 26.41
CA TYR A 80 8.41 24.00 26.71
C TYR A 80 8.75 25.49 26.69
N LEU A 81 8.34 26.22 25.65
CA LEU A 81 8.55 27.67 25.58
C LEU A 81 7.84 28.39 26.73
N PHE A 82 6.59 28.04 27.00
CA PHE A 82 5.84 28.61 28.13
C PHE A 82 6.56 28.37 29.45
N TYR A 83 7.01 27.15 29.71
CA TYR A 83 7.78 26.83 30.91
C TYR A 83 9.07 27.63 30.98
N PHE A 84 9.83 27.69 29.90
CA PHE A 84 11.09 28.42 29.83
C PHE A 84 10.91 29.91 30.13
N TYR A 85 9.94 30.57 29.48
CA TYR A 85 9.67 32.00 29.70
C TYR A 85 9.00 32.32 31.04
N LYS A 86 8.32 31.36 31.67
CA LYS A 86 7.58 31.56 32.93
C LYS A 86 8.41 31.23 34.16
N PHE A 87 9.33 30.26 34.06
CA PHE A 87 10.08 29.71 35.19
C PHE A 87 11.59 29.97 35.14
N HIS A 88 12.09 30.63 34.10
CA HIS A 88 13.49 31.02 34.00
C HIS A 88 13.63 32.52 33.67
N PRO A 89 13.49 33.42 34.67
CA PRO A 89 13.91 34.81 34.54
C PRO A 89 15.43 34.95 34.42
#